data_AF-A0A7Y5JRE1-F1
#
_entry.id   AF-A0A7Y5JRE1-F1
#
_cell.length_a   1.000
_cell.length_b   1.000
_cell.length_c   1.000
_cell.angle_alpha   90.00
_cell.angle_beta   90.00
_cell.angle_gamma   90.00
#
_symmetry.space_group_name_H-M   'P 1'
#
loop_
_entity.id
_entity.type
_entity.pdbx_description
1 polymer ?
#
loop_
_entity_poly.entity_id
_entity_poly.type
_entity_poly.pdbx_seq_one_letter_code
_entity_poly.pdbx_strand_id
1 'polypeptide(L)'
;MRKFLLILFALGALSVSSALARPQYSALFGQSCFLCHANPTGNGMRELYGSQFFGPQYLPVKPVSFETIEKLKPKLSDNVTIGADFRTIWLSTNTQDVDTEAGLSAPLSTNTGTAAQMEGNIYLQIRPTEQFMLYFSEGVSDASGRREIYGMANLKGFKAWAKAGQFQENYGLRFADHTAYTRTGLWSGFDGGAFATPTPPHYGVGMELGTRIATIDLSGSYTAAQSNIPMDRDQQKRWLLRAYGQRRLPFAPKWVVSAGGSWFHAPGKAADPETGFPGTASKTTAWGAFGGIAFEGIHGRMGTGNGASNFGWLATSLLVEYDRKNWLTPEFWTLPWAITPFAITSAYATAQVEIMAYQGVWLRGAYDWLDNAETSSIAGEAERTSLGIASYVLPWVEVSVAHRLYSASKHPATGDPQARNKKQVEAQIHVFF
;
A
#
# COMPACT_ATOMS: atom_id res chain seq x y z
N MET A 1 -14.59 38.00 -0.17
CA MET A 1 -14.26 36.83 -1.04
C MET A 1 -13.01 36.06 -0.59
N ARG A 2 -11.88 36.71 -0.29
CA ARG A 2 -10.63 36.05 0.16
C ARG A 2 -10.77 35.20 1.45
N LYS A 3 -11.61 35.63 2.40
CA LYS A 3 -11.89 34.87 3.65
C LYS A 3 -12.86 33.70 3.45
N PHE A 4 -13.68 33.72 2.40
CA PHE A 4 -14.66 32.66 2.11
C PHE A 4 -13.99 31.47 1.37
N LEU A 5 -12.98 31.77 0.53
CA LEU A 5 -12.09 30.77 -0.08
C LEU A 5 -11.21 30.05 0.95
N LEU A 6 -10.77 30.75 2.02
CA LEU A 6 -10.00 30.14 3.11
C LEU A 6 -10.85 29.21 3.99
N ILE A 7 -12.15 29.49 4.15
CA ILE A 7 -13.09 28.65 4.89
C ILE A 7 -13.50 27.42 4.06
N LEU A 8 -13.66 27.55 2.74
CA LEU A 8 -13.88 26.42 1.84
C LEU A 8 -12.65 25.50 1.73
N PHE A 9 -11.43 26.04 1.85
CA PHE A 9 -10.19 25.25 1.93
C PHE A 9 -10.05 24.52 3.27
N ALA A 10 -10.61 25.09 4.35
CA ALA A 10 -10.59 24.48 5.69
C ALA A 10 -11.65 23.38 5.90
N LEU A 11 -12.77 23.40 5.15
CA LEU A 11 -13.86 22.43 5.32
C LEU A 11 -13.70 21.11 4.54
N GLY A 12 -12.65 20.92 3.74
CA GLY A 12 -12.42 19.70 2.94
C GLY A 12 -11.66 18.56 3.65
N ALA A 13 -11.35 18.68 4.94
CA ALA A 13 -10.38 17.85 5.66
C ALA A 13 -10.99 16.56 6.26
N LEU A 14 -11.30 15.57 5.42
CA LEU A 14 -11.74 14.23 5.86
C LEU A 14 -10.79 13.10 5.36
N SER A 15 -9.99 12.59 6.30
CA SER A 15 -9.51 11.20 6.54
C SER A 15 -8.84 10.35 5.44
N VAL A 16 -7.50 10.24 5.34
CA VAL A 16 -6.89 9.52 4.19
C VAL A 16 -5.51 8.85 4.42
N SER A 17 -5.20 7.80 3.64
CA SER A 17 -3.97 6.98 3.65
C SER A 17 -3.00 7.23 2.47
N SER A 18 -1.81 6.62 2.55
CA SER A 18 -0.63 6.83 1.70
C SER A 18 -0.77 6.42 0.22
N ALA A 19 0.14 6.98 -0.58
CA ALA A 19 0.50 6.56 -1.94
C ALA A 19 0.53 5.05 -2.16
N LEU A 20 0.00 4.64 -3.31
CA LEU A 20 -0.09 3.25 -3.73
C LEU A 20 1.03 2.94 -4.71
N ALA A 21 1.88 2.00 -4.32
CA ALA A 21 2.62 1.23 -5.29
C ALA A 21 1.65 0.28 -6.02
N ARG A 22 1.81 0.17 -7.34
CA ARG A 22 1.09 -0.80 -8.17
C ARG A 22 2.08 -1.87 -8.63
N PRO A 23 2.42 -2.86 -7.77
CA PRO A 23 3.44 -3.86 -8.08
C PRO A 23 3.10 -4.68 -9.34
N GLN A 24 1.82 -4.72 -9.74
CA GLN A 24 1.41 -5.35 -10.99
C GLN A 24 2.14 -4.78 -12.21
N TYR A 25 2.46 -3.49 -12.26
CA TYR A 25 3.12 -2.91 -13.43
C TYR A 25 4.59 -3.31 -13.48
N SER A 26 5.25 -3.39 -12.33
CA SER A 26 6.59 -3.99 -12.24
C SER A 26 6.56 -5.42 -12.77
N ALA A 27 5.59 -6.23 -12.32
CA ALA A 27 5.45 -7.63 -12.71
C ALA A 27 5.12 -7.78 -14.21
N LEU A 28 4.18 -7.01 -14.75
CA LEU A 28 3.74 -7.08 -16.14
C LEU A 28 4.82 -6.68 -17.13
N PHE A 29 5.49 -5.55 -16.88
CA PHE A 29 6.48 -5.02 -17.81
C PHE A 29 7.90 -5.55 -17.52
N GLY A 30 8.10 -6.23 -16.39
CA GLY A 30 9.40 -6.67 -15.90
C GLY A 30 10.33 -5.48 -15.59
N GLN A 31 9.76 -4.31 -15.31
CA GLN A 31 10.49 -3.08 -15.04
C GLN A 31 10.65 -2.85 -13.55
N SER A 32 11.70 -2.12 -13.18
CA SER A 32 11.93 -1.75 -11.78
C SER A 32 11.04 -0.62 -11.31
N CYS A 33 10.67 -0.65 -10.02
CA CYS A 33 10.21 0.54 -9.31
C CYS A 33 11.17 1.73 -9.41
N PHE A 34 12.49 1.53 -9.36
CA PHE A 34 13.53 2.56 -9.50
C PHE A 34 13.42 3.35 -10.81
N LEU A 35 12.89 2.74 -11.87
CA LEU A 35 12.75 3.41 -13.17
C LEU A 35 11.59 4.42 -13.15
N CYS A 36 10.54 4.11 -12.40
CA CYS A 36 9.31 4.90 -12.38
C CYS A 36 9.18 5.83 -11.17
N HIS A 37 9.81 5.51 -10.05
CA HIS A 37 9.64 6.19 -8.76
C HIS A 37 10.94 6.81 -8.24
N ALA A 38 10.78 7.92 -7.52
CA ALA A 38 11.87 8.58 -6.82
C ALA A 38 12.48 7.69 -5.74
N ASN A 39 11.64 6.92 -5.04
CA ASN A 39 12.07 5.90 -4.09
C ASN A 39 12.39 4.59 -4.86
N PRO A 40 13.62 4.06 -4.77
CA PRO A 40 14.02 2.79 -5.40
C PRO A 40 13.14 1.60 -5.06
N THR A 41 12.56 1.63 -3.85
CA THR A 41 11.66 0.60 -3.33
C THR A 41 10.22 0.76 -3.82
N GLY A 42 9.98 1.73 -4.70
CA GLY A 42 8.66 2.14 -5.17
C GLY A 42 7.92 3.03 -4.18
N ASN A 43 6.67 3.32 -4.52
CA ASN A 43 5.79 4.25 -3.84
C ASN A 43 6.15 5.75 -4.03
N GLY A 44 5.17 6.61 -3.72
CA GLY A 44 5.32 8.06 -3.73
C GLY A 44 5.52 8.63 -5.13
N MET A 45 6.26 9.74 -5.18
CA MET A 45 6.50 10.52 -6.39
C MET A 45 7.10 9.68 -7.53
N ARG A 46 6.66 9.99 -8.75
CA ARG A 46 7.22 9.41 -9.97
C ARG A 46 8.37 10.24 -10.52
N GLU A 47 9.33 9.53 -11.08
CA GLU A 47 10.38 10.12 -11.90
C GLU A 47 9.84 10.60 -13.23
N LEU A 48 10.65 11.39 -13.94
CA LEU A 48 10.32 11.88 -15.28
C LEU A 48 9.90 10.75 -16.23
N TYR A 49 10.59 9.61 -16.17
CA TYR A 49 10.21 8.43 -16.96
C TYR A 49 8.79 7.94 -16.59
N GLY A 50 8.50 7.82 -15.29
CA GLY A 50 7.20 7.37 -14.79
C GLY A 50 6.05 8.33 -15.12
N SER A 51 6.30 9.64 -15.00
CA SER A 51 5.27 10.69 -15.17
C SER A 51 5.07 11.13 -16.62
N GLN A 52 6.13 11.27 -17.43
CA GLN A 52 6.02 11.72 -18.82
C GLN A 52 5.84 10.58 -19.82
N PHE A 53 6.52 9.45 -19.63
CA PHE A 53 6.57 8.40 -20.65
C PHE A 53 5.67 7.23 -20.29
N PHE A 54 5.95 6.56 -19.17
CA PHE A 54 5.27 5.32 -18.82
C PHE A 54 3.77 5.55 -18.57
N GLY A 55 3.42 6.48 -17.68
CA GLY A 55 2.03 6.79 -17.34
C GLY A 55 1.20 7.15 -18.58
N PRO A 56 1.55 8.21 -19.34
CA PRO A 56 0.76 8.67 -20.47
C PRO A 56 0.72 7.77 -21.71
N GLN A 57 1.70 6.88 -21.91
CA GLN A 57 1.73 5.98 -23.07
C GLN A 57 1.06 4.64 -22.81
N TYR A 58 1.23 4.07 -21.60
CA TYR A 58 0.88 2.67 -21.34
C TYR A 58 -0.37 2.50 -20.47
N LEU A 59 -0.67 3.46 -19.60
CA LEU A 59 -1.81 3.35 -18.69
C LEU A 59 -3.15 3.76 -19.31
N PRO A 60 -3.32 4.89 -20.02
CA PRO A 60 -4.63 5.37 -20.43
C PRO A 60 -5.28 4.56 -21.55
N VAL A 61 -6.61 4.64 -21.60
CA VAL A 61 -7.45 4.09 -22.69
C VAL A 61 -7.02 4.61 -24.06
N LYS A 62 -6.52 5.84 -24.11
CA LYS A 62 -5.91 6.44 -25.29
C LYS A 62 -4.52 6.97 -24.91
N PRO A 63 -3.44 6.42 -25.48
CA PRO A 63 -2.11 6.98 -25.35
C PRO A 63 -2.09 8.45 -25.73
N VAL A 64 -1.30 9.22 -25.00
CA VAL A 64 -1.08 10.65 -25.29
C VAL A 64 -0.09 10.79 -26.43
N SER A 65 -0.28 11.77 -27.32
CA SER A 65 0.74 12.10 -28.32
C SER A 65 2.04 12.60 -27.67
N PHE A 66 3.18 12.32 -28.30
CA PHE A 66 4.48 12.85 -27.82
C PHE A 66 4.49 14.38 -27.71
N GLU A 67 3.83 15.09 -28.63
CA GLU A 67 3.70 16.55 -28.58
C GLU A 67 3.01 17.04 -27.28
N THR A 68 1.99 16.32 -26.80
CA THR A 68 1.31 16.67 -25.55
C THR A 68 2.15 16.26 -24.33
N ILE A 69 2.91 15.17 -24.41
CA ILE A 69 3.85 14.75 -23.36
C ILE A 69 4.97 15.77 -23.19
N GLU A 70 5.51 16.35 -24.27
CA GLU A 70 6.55 17.38 -24.19
C GLU A 70 6.06 18.67 -23.51
N LYS A 71 4.75 18.94 -23.56
CA LYS A 71 4.11 20.04 -22.84
C LYS A 71 3.97 19.74 -21.34
N LEU A 72 4.07 18.47 -20.93
CA LEU A 72 4.11 18.09 -19.53
C LEU A 72 5.46 18.46 -18.91
N LYS A 73 5.47 19.40 -17.96
CA LYS A 73 6.71 19.77 -17.26
C LYS A 73 6.53 19.61 -15.74
N PRO A 74 6.73 18.40 -15.19
CA PRO A 74 6.70 18.19 -13.73
C PRO A 74 7.93 18.81 -13.04
N LYS A 75 8.97 19.13 -13.83
CA LYS A 75 10.16 19.86 -13.39
C LYS A 75 9.88 21.36 -13.30
N LEU A 76 10.09 21.94 -12.12
CA LEU A 76 10.12 23.39 -11.91
C LEU A 76 11.47 23.98 -12.34
N SER A 77 12.54 23.21 -12.22
CA SER A 77 13.89 23.49 -12.72
C SER A 77 14.63 22.19 -13.01
N ASP A 78 15.86 22.26 -13.50
CA ASP A 78 16.66 21.05 -13.78
C ASP A 78 16.87 20.15 -12.56
N ASN A 79 16.88 20.77 -11.37
CA ASN A 79 17.14 20.10 -10.09
C ASN A 79 15.90 19.97 -9.20
N VAL A 80 14.76 20.56 -9.56
CA VAL A 80 13.55 20.56 -8.71
C VAL A 80 12.37 19.99 -9.49
N THR A 81 11.77 18.94 -8.94
CA THR A 81 10.58 18.30 -9.49
C THR A 81 9.48 18.31 -8.43
N ILE A 82 8.24 18.51 -8.85
CA ILE A 82 7.06 18.39 -8.00
C ILE A 82 6.12 17.31 -8.53
N GLY A 83 5.32 16.76 -7.63
CA GLY A 83 4.29 15.80 -7.98
C GLY A 83 3.11 15.90 -7.02
N ALA A 84 2.00 15.26 -7.37
CA ALA A 84 0.87 15.12 -6.47
C ALA A 84 0.11 13.80 -6.68
N ASP A 85 -0.55 13.32 -5.64
CA ASP A 85 -1.43 12.15 -5.73
C ASP A 85 -2.67 12.38 -4.86
N PHE A 86 -3.85 12.31 -5.49
CA PHE A 86 -5.14 12.46 -4.84
C PHE A 86 -6.01 11.26 -5.17
N ARG A 87 -6.49 10.57 -4.14
CA ARG A 87 -7.50 9.54 -4.30
C ARG A 87 -8.71 9.91 -3.46
N THR A 88 -9.90 9.79 -4.02
CA THR A 88 -11.16 9.90 -3.30
C THR A 88 -11.91 8.60 -3.45
N ILE A 89 -12.51 8.14 -2.36
CA ILE A 89 -13.30 6.92 -2.33
C ILE A 89 -14.73 7.23 -1.91
N TRP A 90 -15.65 6.46 -2.47
CA TRP A 90 -17.00 6.30 -1.98
C TRP A 90 -17.22 4.83 -1.64
N LEU A 91 -17.69 4.59 -0.42
CA LEU A 91 -17.94 3.27 0.13
C LEU A 91 -19.43 3.15 0.46
N SER A 92 -20.05 2.07 0.02
CA SER A 92 -21.38 1.66 0.47
C SER A 92 -21.27 0.25 1.02
N THR A 93 -21.63 0.10 2.28
CA THR A 93 -21.63 -1.21 2.95
C THR A 93 -23.04 -1.60 3.30
N ASN A 94 -23.40 -2.83 2.97
CA ASN A 94 -24.59 -3.47 3.49
C ASN A 94 -24.13 -4.49 4.53
N THR A 95 -24.36 -4.17 5.80
CA THR A 95 -24.40 -5.16 6.86
C THR A 95 -25.81 -5.74 6.85
N GLN A 96 -25.99 -6.89 6.21
CA GLN A 96 -27.17 -7.70 6.52
C GLN A 96 -27.02 -8.11 7.98
N ASP A 97 -27.90 -7.61 8.84
CA ASP A 97 -28.06 -8.20 10.16
C ASP A 97 -28.43 -9.66 9.98
N VAL A 98 -27.71 -10.50 10.70
CA VAL A 98 -28.18 -11.82 11.04
C VAL A 98 -29.40 -11.64 11.94
N ASP A 99 -30.52 -12.13 11.42
CA ASP A 99 -31.80 -12.46 12.04
C ASP A 99 -32.36 -11.58 13.19
N THR A 100 -33.55 -11.08 12.86
CA THR A 100 -34.70 -10.64 13.65
C THR A 100 -35.16 -11.54 14.82
N GLU A 101 -34.30 -12.32 15.49
CA GLU A 101 -34.70 -13.19 16.62
C GLU A 101 -34.36 -12.66 18.02
N ALA A 102 -33.69 -11.52 18.15
CA ALA A 102 -33.35 -10.95 19.47
C ALA A 102 -34.02 -9.61 19.76
N GLY A 103 -35.34 -9.48 19.57
CA GLY A 103 -36.17 -8.44 20.22
C GLY A 103 -35.71 -6.97 20.13
N LEU A 104 -34.82 -6.62 19.20
CA LEU A 104 -34.29 -5.27 19.02
C LEU A 104 -35.25 -4.48 18.12
N SER A 105 -35.78 -3.37 18.65
CA SER A 105 -36.83 -2.55 18.06
C SER A 105 -36.44 -1.76 16.81
N ALA A 106 -35.25 -1.98 16.26
CA ALA A 106 -34.79 -1.30 15.05
C ALA A 106 -33.88 -2.22 14.23
N PRO A 107 -34.14 -2.42 12.91
CA PRO A 107 -33.20 -3.12 12.04
C PRO A 107 -31.90 -2.31 11.96
N LEU A 108 -30.76 -2.95 12.26
CA LEU A 108 -29.40 -2.40 12.18
C LEU A 108 -28.85 -2.41 10.73
N SER A 109 -29.68 -2.75 9.74
CA SER A 109 -29.39 -2.59 8.30
C SER A 109 -29.51 -1.12 7.88
N THR A 110 -28.46 -0.33 8.10
CA THR A 110 -28.30 0.96 7.43
C THR A 110 -27.24 0.85 6.35
N ASN A 111 -27.66 0.95 5.08
CA ASN A 111 -26.74 1.14 3.97
C ASN A 111 -26.11 2.53 4.11
N THR A 112 -24.91 2.59 4.69
CA THR A 112 -24.20 3.84 4.94
C THR A 112 -23.25 4.10 3.77
N GLY A 113 -23.64 5.04 2.91
CA GLY A 113 -22.77 5.59 1.88
C GLY A 113 -21.83 6.63 2.51
N THR A 114 -20.52 6.39 2.49
CA THR A 114 -19.51 7.33 3.01
C THR A 114 -18.55 7.70 1.89
N ALA A 115 -18.36 9.00 1.65
CA ALA A 115 -17.26 9.51 0.85
C ALA A 115 -16.12 9.93 1.77
N ALA A 116 -14.89 9.52 1.44
CA ALA A 116 -13.70 9.97 2.13
C ALA A 116 -12.62 10.32 1.11
N GLN A 117 -11.83 11.34 1.38
CA GLN A 117 -10.57 11.45 0.67
C GLN A 117 -9.74 10.24 1.10
N MET A 118 -9.06 9.55 0.22
CA MET A 118 -8.34 8.31 0.50
C MET A 118 -6.83 8.45 0.37
N GLU A 119 -6.39 9.43 -0.43
CA GLU A 119 -5.01 9.88 -0.58
C GLU A 119 -4.98 11.36 -0.96
N GLY A 120 -4.01 12.13 -0.48
CA GLY A 120 -3.83 13.53 -0.85
C GLY A 120 -2.43 13.98 -0.52
N ASN A 121 -1.47 13.67 -1.37
CA ASN A 121 -0.04 13.91 -1.16
C ASN A 121 0.50 14.95 -2.14
N ILE A 122 1.38 15.80 -1.64
CA ILE A 122 2.23 16.68 -2.45
C ILE A 122 3.67 16.22 -2.27
N TYR A 123 4.38 16.15 -3.40
CA TYR A 123 5.76 15.72 -3.46
C TYR A 123 6.68 16.85 -3.91
N LEU A 124 7.85 16.92 -3.29
CA LEU A 124 8.96 17.76 -3.69
C LEU A 124 10.22 16.90 -3.73
N GLN A 125 10.86 16.90 -4.89
CA GLN A 125 12.17 16.28 -5.08
C GLN A 125 13.18 17.37 -5.46
N ILE A 126 14.30 17.40 -4.75
CA ILE A 126 15.45 18.26 -5.06
C ILE A 126 16.66 17.37 -5.34
N ARG A 127 17.32 17.56 -6.48
CA ARG A 127 18.51 16.81 -6.90
C ARG A 127 19.68 17.75 -7.14
N PRO A 128 20.46 18.10 -6.11
CA PRO A 128 21.62 18.96 -6.28
C PRO A 128 22.66 18.38 -7.24
N THR A 129 22.76 17.04 -7.29
CA THR A 129 23.63 16.31 -8.22
C THR A 129 22.90 15.05 -8.69
N GLU A 130 23.44 14.33 -9.68
CA GLU A 130 22.89 13.03 -10.08
C GLU A 130 23.01 11.94 -9.00
N GLN A 131 23.92 12.12 -8.04
CA GLN A 131 24.17 11.14 -6.98
C GLN A 131 23.32 11.40 -5.74
N PHE A 132 22.89 12.64 -5.50
CA PHE A 132 22.21 13.02 -4.27
C PHE A 132 20.81 13.56 -4.56
N MET A 133 19.84 13.10 -3.77
CA MET A 133 18.44 13.53 -3.85
C MET A 133 17.91 13.80 -2.44
N LEU A 134 17.17 14.89 -2.29
CA LEU A 134 16.34 15.18 -1.14
C LEU A 134 14.88 14.96 -1.54
N TYR A 135 14.15 14.26 -0.71
CA TYR A 135 12.75 13.93 -0.91
C TYR A 135 11.92 14.47 0.24
N PHE A 136 10.82 15.12 -0.11
CA PHE A 136 9.80 15.55 0.82
C PHE A 136 8.44 15.15 0.28
N SER A 137 7.64 14.48 1.11
CA SER A 137 6.23 14.23 0.84
C SER A 137 5.38 14.54 2.05
N GLU A 138 4.32 15.31 1.83
CA GLU A 138 3.38 15.66 2.88
C GLU A 138 1.95 15.39 2.40
N GLY A 139 1.17 14.77 3.28
CA GLY A 139 -0.26 14.63 3.09
C GLY A 139 -0.97 15.96 3.40
N VAL A 140 -1.76 16.47 2.46
CA VAL A 140 -2.46 17.76 2.55
C VAL A 140 -3.56 17.76 3.65
N SER A 141 -3.96 16.58 4.14
CA SER A 141 -4.99 16.40 5.18
C SER A 141 -4.57 15.45 6.32
N ASP A 142 -3.27 15.35 6.59
CA ASP A 142 -2.69 14.28 7.39
C ASP A 142 -2.84 14.45 8.91
N ALA A 143 -3.85 13.82 9.51
CA ALA A 143 -3.91 13.59 10.97
C ALA A 143 -3.03 12.43 11.45
N SER A 144 -2.43 11.66 10.53
CA SER A 144 -1.64 10.45 10.81
C SER A 144 -0.12 10.66 10.82
N GLY A 145 0.36 11.86 10.50
CA GLY A 145 1.79 12.23 10.59
C GLY A 145 2.71 11.44 9.65
N ARG A 146 2.17 10.86 8.57
CA ARG A 146 2.82 9.98 7.58
C ARG A 146 3.61 10.78 6.53
N ARG A 147 4.45 11.68 7.02
CA ARG A 147 5.40 12.46 6.24
C ARG A 147 6.58 11.59 5.81
N GLU A 148 7.14 11.83 4.63
CA GLU A 148 8.49 11.35 4.30
C GLU A 148 9.40 12.56 4.13
N ILE A 149 10.54 12.54 4.82
CA ILE A 149 11.62 13.49 4.63
C ILE A 149 12.92 12.70 4.68
N TYR A 150 13.56 12.50 3.54
CA TYR A 150 14.82 11.77 3.50
C TYR A 150 15.77 12.30 2.45
N GLY A 151 17.06 12.10 2.72
CA GLY A 151 18.12 12.20 1.73
C GLY A 151 18.44 10.81 1.16
N MET A 152 18.82 10.76 -0.10
CA MET A 152 19.23 9.54 -0.78
C MET A 152 20.49 9.78 -1.60
N ALA A 153 21.43 8.84 -1.51
CA ALA A 153 22.66 8.79 -2.28
C ALA A 153 22.68 7.55 -3.18
N ASN A 154 22.87 7.74 -4.48
CA ASN A 154 23.08 6.69 -5.46
C ASN A 154 24.57 6.33 -5.53
N LEU A 155 24.93 5.16 -5.01
CA LEU A 155 26.27 4.61 -5.01
C LEU A 155 26.54 3.90 -6.34
N LYS A 156 26.74 4.70 -7.42
CA LYS A 156 26.88 4.21 -8.81
C LYS A 156 27.87 3.05 -8.97
N GLY A 157 29.01 3.08 -8.27
CA GLY A 157 30.03 2.02 -8.33
C GLY A 157 29.56 0.64 -7.85
N PHE A 158 28.53 0.59 -6.99
CA PHE A 158 28.00 -0.64 -6.40
C PHE A 158 26.57 -0.97 -6.85
N LYS A 159 26.01 -0.21 -7.81
CA LYS A 159 24.58 -0.29 -8.19
C LYS A 159 23.66 -0.31 -6.96
N ALA A 160 24.02 0.52 -5.98
CA ALA A 160 23.39 0.56 -4.66
C ALA A 160 22.84 1.96 -4.37
N TRP A 161 21.92 2.04 -3.42
CA TRP A 161 21.44 3.29 -2.86
C TRP A 161 21.54 3.25 -1.34
N ALA A 162 21.75 4.43 -0.77
CA ALA A 162 21.64 4.67 0.65
C ALA A 162 20.62 5.78 0.88
N LYS A 163 19.66 5.54 1.76
CA LYS A 163 18.61 6.48 2.13
C LYS A 163 18.67 6.72 3.64
N ALA A 164 18.52 7.96 4.08
CA ALA A 164 18.49 8.32 5.49
C ALA A 164 17.47 9.43 5.76
N GLY A 165 16.70 9.27 6.84
CA GLY A 165 15.64 10.20 7.22
C GLY A 165 14.36 9.46 7.62
N GLN A 166 13.23 10.15 7.53
CA GLN A 166 11.90 9.59 7.75
C GLN A 166 11.34 9.02 6.46
N PHE A 167 11.07 7.71 6.43
CA PHE A 167 10.53 7.04 5.24
C PHE A 167 9.67 5.83 5.62
N GLN A 168 8.90 5.35 4.65
CA GLN A 168 8.14 4.11 4.75
C GLN A 168 9.02 2.89 4.47
N GLU A 169 9.03 1.93 5.39
CA GLU A 169 9.83 0.70 5.31
C GLU A 169 9.39 -0.22 4.16
N ASN A 170 10.33 -0.96 3.55
CA ASN A 170 10.09 -1.78 2.35
C ASN A 170 9.61 -3.21 2.66
N TYR A 171 8.37 -3.36 3.11
CA TYR A 171 7.76 -4.67 3.39
C TYR A 171 6.77 -5.11 2.30
N GLY A 172 6.81 -6.39 1.92
CA GLY A 172 5.79 -7.03 1.08
C GLY A 172 5.79 -6.63 -0.40
N LEU A 173 4.66 -6.87 -1.09
CA LEU A 173 4.40 -6.38 -2.45
C LEU A 173 3.85 -4.94 -2.47
N ARG A 174 3.38 -4.42 -1.32
CA ARG A 174 2.78 -3.09 -1.17
C ARG A 174 1.57 -2.89 -2.09
N PHE A 175 0.59 -3.78 -1.98
CA PHE A 175 -0.64 -3.70 -2.78
C PHE A 175 -1.30 -2.32 -2.71
N ALA A 176 -1.91 -1.97 -3.85
CA ALA A 176 -2.69 -0.76 -4.00
C ALA A 176 -3.97 -0.81 -3.14
N ASP A 177 -4.54 -1.99 -2.92
CA ASP A 177 -5.75 -2.09 -2.12
C ASP A 177 -5.49 -1.63 -0.67
N HIS A 178 -6.14 -0.54 -0.26
CA HIS A 178 -5.99 0.02 1.07
C HIS A 178 -6.47 -0.89 2.19
N THR A 179 -7.32 -1.86 1.86
CA THR A 179 -7.82 -2.89 2.78
C THR A 179 -6.95 -4.15 2.78
N ALA A 180 -5.80 -4.16 2.09
CA ALA A 180 -4.83 -5.24 2.18
C ALA A 180 -4.25 -5.34 3.61
N TYR A 181 -3.82 -6.56 3.97
CA TYR A 181 -3.32 -6.85 5.32
C TYR A 181 -2.09 -6.02 5.70
N THR A 182 -1.15 -5.88 4.77
CA THR A 182 0.06 -5.05 4.92
C THR A 182 -0.25 -3.54 4.94
N ARG A 183 -1.50 -3.12 5.12
CA ARG A 183 -1.89 -1.70 5.18
C ARG A 183 -2.81 -1.41 6.35
N THR A 184 -4.06 -1.84 6.29
CA THR A 184 -5.06 -1.57 7.34
C THR A 184 -5.57 -2.86 7.99
N GLY A 185 -5.29 -4.03 7.40
CA GLY A 185 -5.79 -5.31 7.90
C GLY A 185 -7.20 -5.63 7.41
N LEU A 186 -7.48 -6.89 7.10
CA LEU A 186 -8.81 -7.33 6.68
C LEU A 186 -9.89 -6.98 7.72
N TRP A 187 -9.57 -7.02 9.02
CA TRP A 187 -10.58 -6.80 10.10
C TRP A 187 -11.02 -5.35 10.20
N SER A 188 -10.23 -4.40 9.69
CA SER A 188 -10.68 -3.01 9.56
C SER A 188 -11.91 -2.90 8.64
N GLY A 189 -12.02 -3.79 7.65
CA GLY A 189 -13.19 -3.93 6.77
C GLY A 189 -14.42 -4.50 7.47
N PHE A 190 -14.25 -5.26 8.57
CA PHE A 190 -15.36 -5.80 9.36
C PHE A 190 -15.87 -4.79 10.40
N ASP A 191 -14.98 -4.26 11.25
CA ASP A 191 -15.35 -3.52 12.48
C ASP A 191 -14.93 -2.04 12.52
N GLY A 192 -14.58 -1.44 11.38
CA GLY A 192 -14.20 -0.02 11.35
C GLY A 192 -12.86 0.29 12.04
N GLY A 193 -11.98 -0.71 12.19
CA GLY A 193 -10.56 -0.50 12.51
C GLY A 193 -10.13 -0.71 13.98
N ALA A 194 -10.98 -1.24 14.85
CA ALA A 194 -10.68 -1.29 16.29
C ALA A 194 -9.60 -2.31 16.73
N PHE A 195 -9.31 -3.37 15.96
CA PHE A 195 -8.45 -4.46 16.44
C PHE A 195 -7.35 -4.96 15.47
N ALA A 196 -7.27 -4.42 14.26
CA ALA A 196 -6.19 -4.77 13.34
C ALA A 196 -4.99 -3.88 13.62
N THR A 197 -4.01 -4.35 14.41
CA THR A 197 -2.70 -3.68 14.43
C THR A 197 -2.06 -3.92 13.06
N PRO A 198 -1.85 -2.89 12.22
CA PRO A 198 -1.26 -3.09 10.91
C PRO A 198 0.08 -3.80 11.05
N THR A 199 0.32 -4.77 10.19
CA THR A 199 1.68 -5.22 9.85
C THR A 199 2.41 -4.04 9.20
N PRO A 200 3.76 -4.07 9.12
CA PRO A 200 4.51 -3.14 8.28
C PRO A 200 3.86 -3.01 6.89
N PRO A 201 3.98 -1.83 6.25
CA PRO A 201 5.08 -0.90 6.43
C PRO A 201 4.77 0.26 7.40
N HIS A 202 5.69 0.51 8.33
CA HIS A 202 5.64 1.67 9.20
C HIS A 202 6.47 2.83 8.64
N TYR A 203 6.14 4.04 9.09
CA TYR A 203 7.02 5.20 8.95
C TYR A 203 7.98 5.22 10.13
N GLY A 204 9.24 5.54 9.88
CA GLY A 204 10.26 5.66 10.92
C GLY A 204 11.42 6.51 10.44
N VAL A 205 12.15 7.04 11.41
CA VAL A 205 13.40 7.76 11.15
C VAL A 205 14.53 6.74 11.21
N GLY A 206 15.34 6.66 10.16
CA GLY A 206 16.39 5.66 10.10
C GLY A 206 17.23 5.73 8.85
N MET A 207 17.79 4.57 8.50
CA MET A 207 18.57 4.37 7.28
C MET A 207 18.09 3.12 6.54
N GLU A 208 18.18 3.16 5.21
CA GLU A 208 17.96 2.03 4.33
C GLU A 208 19.12 1.94 3.35
N LEU A 209 19.64 0.73 3.18
CA LEU A 209 20.62 0.40 2.16
C LEU A 209 19.99 -0.61 1.22
N GLY A 210 20.18 -0.43 -0.08
CA GLY A 210 19.75 -1.43 -1.03
C GLY A 210 20.63 -1.48 -2.26
N THR A 211 20.50 -2.57 -3.01
CA THR A 211 21.22 -2.79 -4.24
C THR A 211 20.37 -3.57 -5.22
N ARG A 212 20.61 -3.34 -6.50
CA ARG A 212 20.13 -4.22 -7.56
C ARG A 212 21.27 -4.99 -8.17
N ILE A 213 21.19 -6.31 -8.09
CA ILE A 213 22.09 -7.24 -8.75
C ILE A 213 21.30 -7.98 -9.82
N ALA A 214 21.51 -7.58 -11.08
CA ALA A 214 20.77 -8.08 -12.24
C ALA A 214 19.25 -7.93 -12.06
N THR A 215 18.54 -9.04 -11.88
CA THR A 215 17.08 -9.11 -11.73
C THR A 215 16.62 -9.12 -10.28
N ILE A 216 17.54 -9.01 -9.31
CA ILE A 216 17.27 -9.13 -7.88
C ILE A 216 17.51 -7.79 -7.20
N ASP A 217 16.53 -7.35 -6.44
CA ASP A 217 16.56 -6.21 -5.53
C ASP A 217 16.71 -6.71 -4.10
N LEU A 218 17.70 -6.16 -3.40
CA LEU A 218 17.93 -6.39 -1.98
C LEU A 218 17.84 -5.04 -1.27
N SER A 219 17.13 -4.99 -0.15
CA SER A 219 17.09 -3.80 0.70
C SER A 219 17.02 -4.19 2.16
N GLY A 220 17.77 -3.49 3.00
CA GLY A 220 17.69 -3.57 4.45
C GLY A 220 17.51 -2.19 5.05
N SER A 221 16.61 -2.06 6.02
CA SER A 221 16.42 -0.81 6.75
C SER A 221 16.51 -1.03 8.25
N TYR A 222 17.06 -0.02 8.91
CA TYR A 222 17.08 0.13 10.35
C TYR A 222 16.40 1.45 10.70
N THR A 223 15.28 1.40 11.42
CA THR A 223 14.52 2.59 11.77
C THR A 223 14.17 2.61 13.25
N ALA A 224 14.02 3.80 13.83
CA ALA A 224 13.36 3.97 15.11
C ALA A 224 11.88 4.29 14.86
N ALA A 225 10.99 3.74 15.68
CA ALA A 225 9.58 4.11 15.65
C ALA A 225 9.43 5.62 15.97
N GLN A 226 8.64 6.33 15.16
CA GLN A 226 8.39 7.73 15.39
C GLN A 226 7.49 7.91 16.62
N SER A 227 8.00 8.60 17.64
CA SER A 227 7.17 9.22 18.66
C SER A 227 6.92 10.67 18.27
N ASN A 228 5.74 11.23 18.57
CA ASN A 228 5.39 12.62 18.29
C ASN A 228 6.20 13.65 19.12
N ILE A 229 7.38 13.28 19.63
CA ILE A 229 8.19 14.07 20.55
C ILE A 229 9.64 14.12 20.02
N PRO A 230 10.29 15.30 19.91
CA PRO A 230 11.64 15.45 19.33
C PRO A 230 12.81 14.92 20.18
N MET A 231 12.56 14.24 21.29
CA MET A 231 13.60 13.80 22.21
C MET A 231 13.78 12.29 22.18
N ASP A 232 15.03 11.88 22.33
CA ASP A 232 15.51 10.51 22.51
C ASP A 232 14.64 9.75 23.51
N ARG A 233 13.64 9.06 22.98
CA ARG A 233 13.13 7.87 23.61
C ARG A 233 13.83 6.74 22.90
N ASP A 234 14.48 5.86 23.67
CA ASP A 234 15.08 4.58 23.27
C ASP A 234 14.06 3.58 22.64
N GLN A 235 13.04 4.08 21.95
CA GLN A 235 11.86 3.39 21.49
C GLN A 235 12.15 2.56 20.23
N GLN A 236 11.82 1.27 20.35
CA GLN A 236 11.58 0.29 19.28
C GLN A 236 12.44 0.49 18.02
N LYS A 237 13.70 0.06 18.11
CA LYS A 237 14.63 -0.09 16.99
C LYS A 237 14.14 -1.23 16.08
N ARG A 238 13.70 -0.93 14.87
CA ARG A 238 13.14 -1.90 13.92
C ARG A 238 14.17 -2.25 12.86
N TRP A 239 14.16 -3.52 12.48
CA TRP A 239 14.97 -4.08 11.42
C TRP A 239 14.03 -4.63 10.36
N LEU A 240 14.31 -4.32 9.10
CA LEU A 240 13.63 -4.93 7.97
C LEU A 240 14.64 -5.36 6.93
N LEU A 241 14.42 -6.54 6.37
CA LEU A 241 15.15 -7.07 5.23
C LEU A 241 14.13 -7.48 4.17
N ARG A 242 14.43 -7.19 2.90
CA ARG A 242 13.62 -7.62 1.75
C ARG A 242 14.51 -8.03 0.60
N ALA A 243 14.13 -9.14 -0.03
CA ALA A 243 14.69 -9.61 -1.29
C ALA A 243 13.55 -9.81 -2.29
N TYR A 244 13.71 -9.34 -3.52
CA TYR A 244 12.72 -9.50 -4.58
C TYR A 244 13.42 -9.68 -5.92
N GLY A 245 13.09 -10.73 -6.65
CA GLY A 245 13.59 -10.98 -7.99
C GLY A 245 12.46 -11.08 -9.00
N GLN A 246 12.67 -10.55 -10.21
CA GLN A 246 11.75 -10.73 -11.33
C GLN A 246 12.51 -11.02 -12.63
N ARG A 247 12.07 -12.00 -13.41
CA ARG A 247 12.76 -12.42 -14.63
C ARG A 247 11.78 -12.82 -15.72
N ARG A 248 12.09 -12.43 -16.96
CA ARG A 248 11.43 -12.95 -18.17
C ARG A 248 11.90 -14.37 -18.46
N LEU A 249 10.97 -15.28 -18.74
CA LEU A 249 11.30 -16.66 -19.07
C LEU A 249 12.03 -16.70 -20.42
N PRO A 250 13.24 -17.30 -20.53
CA PRO A 250 14.00 -17.31 -21.79
C PRO A 250 13.25 -17.98 -22.96
N PHE A 251 12.47 -19.02 -22.67
CA PHE A 251 11.66 -19.76 -23.64
C PHE A 251 10.28 -19.13 -23.89
N ALA A 252 9.89 -18.15 -23.09
CA ALA A 252 8.58 -17.50 -23.18
C ALA A 252 8.70 -16.03 -22.74
N PRO A 253 9.35 -15.15 -23.54
CA PRO A 253 9.79 -13.82 -23.11
C PRO A 253 8.67 -12.82 -22.76
N LYS A 254 7.42 -13.17 -23.10
CA LYS A 254 6.20 -12.46 -22.70
C LYS A 254 5.75 -12.79 -21.27
N TRP A 255 6.30 -13.84 -20.68
CA TRP A 255 6.04 -14.25 -19.31
C TRP A 255 7.13 -13.74 -18.40
N VAL A 256 6.71 -13.05 -17.34
CA VAL A 256 7.56 -12.60 -16.23
C VAL A 256 7.18 -13.41 -15.01
N VAL A 257 8.17 -13.98 -14.35
CA VAL A 257 8.00 -14.61 -13.03
C VAL A 257 8.71 -13.75 -11.99
N SER A 258 8.11 -13.65 -10.81
CA SER A 258 8.70 -12.93 -9.69
C SER A 258 8.53 -13.69 -8.39
N ALA A 259 9.50 -13.53 -7.50
CA ALA A 259 9.51 -14.15 -6.18
C ALA A 259 10.33 -13.28 -5.22
N GLY A 260 9.96 -13.28 -3.96
CA GLY A 260 10.62 -12.50 -2.94
C GLY A 260 10.14 -12.85 -1.55
N GLY A 261 10.75 -12.18 -0.57
CA GLY A 261 10.37 -12.28 0.81
C GLY A 261 10.78 -11.06 1.59
N SER A 262 10.12 -10.85 2.71
CA SER A 262 10.42 -9.80 3.68
C SER A 262 10.52 -10.38 5.07
N TRP A 263 11.39 -9.82 5.88
CA TRP A 263 11.50 -10.11 7.30
C TRP A 263 11.54 -8.80 8.05
N PHE A 264 10.81 -8.73 9.15
CA PHE A 264 10.69 -7.56 10.00
C PHE A 264 10.82 -7.97 11.46
N HIS A 265 11.55 -7.17 12.22
CA HIS A 265 11.72 -7.38 13.64
C HIS A 265 11.74 -6.05 14.40
N ALA A 266 10.87 -5.96 15.41
CA ALA A 266 10.85 -4.89 16.38
C ALA A 266 10.97 -5.53 17.79
N PRO A 267 12.07 -5.29 18.52
CA PRO A 267 12.17 -5.68 19.91
C PRO A 267 11.14 -4.88 20.71
N GLY A 268 10.40 -5.58 21.57
CA GLY A 268 9.55 -4.93 22.56
C GLY A 268 10.39 -4.19 23.58
N LYS A 269 9.82 -3.19 24.25
CA LYS A 269 10.48 -2.49 25.35
C LYS A 269 9.87 -2.96 26.67
N ALA A 270 10.72 -3.24 27.65
CA ALA A 270 10.28 -3.32 29.05
C ALA A 270 9.76 -1.96 29.51
N ALA A 271 8.95 -1.94 30.58
CA ALA A 271 8.43 -0.72 31.17
C ALA A 271 9.54 0.31 31.42
N ASP A 272 9.23 1.59 31.22
CA ASP A 272 10.16 2.66 31.51
C ASP A 272 10.39 2.72 33.03
N PRO A 273 11.63 2.46 33.50
CA PRO A 273 11.91 2.38 34.93
C PRO A 273 11.79 3.74 35.64
N GLU A 274 11.87 4.86 34.91
CA GLU A 274 11.78 6.20 35.50
C GLU A 274 10.35 6.70 35.63
N THR A 275 9.48 6.36 34.67
CA THR A 275 8.10 6.86 34.65
C THR A 275 7.09 5.89 35.24
N GLY A 276 7.46 4.61 35.44
CA GLY A 276 6.56 3.57 35.93
C GLY A 276 5.38 3.27 34.98
N PHE A 277 5.28 4.00 33.87
CA PHE A 277 4.29 3.76 32.84
C PHE A 277 4.71 2.54 32.02
N PRO A 278 3.79 1.60 31.77
CA PRO A 278 4.08 0.44 30.93
C PRO A 278 4.55 0.93 29.56
N GLY A 279 5.71 0.47 29.14
CA GLY A 279 6.11 0.57 27.75
C GLY A 279 5.09 -0.22 26.93
N THR A 280 4.24 0.46 26.18
CA THR A 280 3.25 -0.13 25.27
C THR A 280 3.90 -0.87 24.08
N ALA A 281 5.22 -0.98 24.09
CA ALA A 281 6.05 -1.48 23.02
C ALA A 281 6.15 -3.01 23.08
N SER A 282 5.21 -3.65 22.43
CA SER A 282 5.17 -5.10 22.21
C SER A 282 6.25 -5.59 21.23
N LYS A 283 6.76 -6.79 21.47
CA LYS A 283 7.73 -7.43 20.57
C LYS A 283 6.98 -7.94 19.34
N THR A 284 7.44 -7.54 18.17
CA THR A 284 6.82 -7.91 16.89
C THR A 284 7.86 -8.55 16.00
N THR A 285 7.53 -9.70 15.41
CA THR A 285 8.31 -10.30 14.33
C THR A 285 7.35 -10.70 13.24
N ALA A 286 7.63 -10.28 12.02
CA ALA A 286 6.85 -10.63 10.86
C ALA A 286 7.77 -11.14 9.75
N TRP A 287 7.29 -12.09 8.97
CA TRP A 287 7.94 -12.50 7.75
C TRP A 287 6.90 -12.83 6.71
N GLY A 288 7.22 -12.57 5.46
CA GLY A 288 6.34 -12.81 4.34
C GLY A 288 7.10 -13.35 3.15
N ALA A 289 6.43 -14.20 2.38
CA ALA A 289 6.88 -14.66 1.08
C ALA A 289 5.87 -14.19 0.04
N PHE A 290 6.35 -13.70 -1.08
CA PHE A 290 5.49 -13.18 -2.14
C PHE A 290 6.08 -13.42 -3.51
N GLY A 291 5.25 -13.31 -4.52
CA GLY A 291 5.67 -13.51 -5.89
C GLY A 291 4.51 -13.41 -6.84
N GLY A 292 4.74 -13.82 -8.07
CA GLY A 292 3.69 -13.82 -9.06
C GLY A 292 4.18 -14.17 -10.45
N ILE A 293 3.22 -14.36 -11.33
CA ILE A 293 3.44 -14.59 -12.74
C ILE A 293 2.63 -13.58 -13.53
N ALA A 294 3.24 -13.01 -14.56
CA ALA A 294 2.60 -12.04 -15.41
C ALA A 294 2.86 -12.38 -16.88
N PHE A 295 1.85 -12.13 -17.71
CA PHE A 295 1.90 -12.24 -19.15
C PHE A 295 1.66 -10.85 -19.74
N GLU A 296 2.65 -10.32 -20.42
CA GLU A 296 2.64 -8.96 -21.00
C GLU A 296 1.69 -8.83 -22.21
N GLY A 297 1.22 -9.94 -22.78
CA GLY A 297 0.27 -9.92 -23.89
C GLY A 297 0.88 -9.78 -25.28
N ILE A 298 0.00 -9.62 -26.27
CA ILE A 298 0.38 -9.33 -27.65
C ILE A 298 0.22 -7.83 -27.85
N HIS A 299 1.21 -7.01 -27.49
CA HIS A 299 1.14 -5.58 -27.83
C HIS A 299 1.01 -5.42 -29.35
N GLY A 300 -0.06 -4.74 -29.78
CA GLY A 300 -0.07 -4.15 -31.11
C GLY A 300 1.14 -3.22 -31.24
N ARG A 301 1.96 -3.41 -32.28
CA ARG A 301 3.04 -2.49 -32.58
C ARG A 301 2.46 -1.08 -32.67
N MET A 302 2.98 -0.15 -31.87
CA MET A 302 2.89 1.27 -32.17
C MET A 302 3.70 1.52 -33.44
N GLY A 303 3.03 1.42 -34.59
CA GLY A 303 3.49 1.96 -35.86
C GLY A 303 2.77 3.27 -36.11
N THR A 304 3.51 4.31 -36.46
CA THR A 304 3.07 5.68 -36.81
C THR A 304 2.27 5.75 -38.13
N GLY A 305 1.54 4.70 -38.49
CA GLY A 305 0.80 4.60 -39.75
C GLY A 305 -0.71 4.58 -39.51
N ASN A 306 -1.43 5.45 -40.20
CA ASN A 306 -2.88 5.43 -40.34
C ASN A 306 -3.33 4.05 -40.84
N GLY A 307 -3.75 3.15 -39.96
CA GLY A 307 -4.34 1.86 -40.35
C GLY A 307 -3.98 0.62 -39.52
N ALA A 308 -3.19 0.73 -38.45
CA ALA A 308 -2.96 -0.43 -37.56
C ALA A 308 -4.16 -0.65 -36.61
N SER A 309 -5.15 -1.43 -37.04
CA SER A 309 -6.17 -2.01 -36.16
C SER A 309 -5.53 -3.07 -35.25
N ASN A 310 -4.98 -2.60 -34.13
CA ASN A 310 -4.30 -3.42 -33.13
C ASN A 310 -5.31 -4.14 -32.22
N PHE A 311 -5.70 -5.36 -32.58
CA PHE A 311 -6.36 -6.29 -31.66
C PHE A 311 -5.31 -7.15 -30.95
N GLY A 312 -5.10 -6.84 -29.67
CA GLY A 312 -4.22 -7.57 -28.75
C GLY A 312 -3.85 -6.68 -27.57
N TRP A 313 -4.61 -6.72 -26.49
CA TRP A 313 -4.25 -6.03 -25.23
C TRP A 313 -4.49 -6.94 -24.01
N LEU A 314 -4.43 -8.26 -24.20
CA LEU A 314 -4.57 -9.20 -23.11
C LEU A 314 -3.26 -9.27 -22.33
N ALA A 315 -3.14 -8.44 -21.30
CA ALA A 315 -2.11 -8.56 -20.28
C ALA A 315 -2.73 -9.17 -19.02
N THR A 316 -2.03 -10.05 -18.33
CA THR A 316 -2.56 -10.71 -17.12
C THR A 316 -1.47 -10.83 -16.08
N SER A 317 -1.81 -10.56 -14.82
CA SER A 317 -0.90 -10.83 -13.70
C SER A 317 -1.63 -11.54 -12.57
N LEU A 318 -0.98 -12.55 -12.01
CA LEU A 318 -1.34 -13.18 -10.74
C LEU A 318 -0.23 -12.86 -9.74
N LEU A 319 -0.57 -12.16 -8.67
CA LEU A 319 0.33 -11.86 -7.55
C LEU A 319 -0.17 -12.56 -6.31
N VAL A 320 0.74 -13.14 -5.54
CA VAL A 320 0.43 -13.83 -4.28
C VAL A 320 1.38 -13.34 -3.20
N GLU A 321 0.87 -13.12 -2.00
CA GLU A 321 1.64 -12.81 -0.81
C GLU A 321 1.10 -13.60 0.37
N TYR A 322 2.00 -14.18 1.16
CA TYR A 322 1.71 -14.85 2.41
C TYR A 322 2.56 -14.22 3.51
N ASP A 323 1.93 -13.82 4.60
CA ASP A 323 2.58 -13.22 5.76
C ASP A 323 2.27 -13.98 7.03
N ARG A 324 3.26 -14.07 7.91
CA ARG A 324 3.08 -14.52 9.29
C ARG A 324 3.61 -13.46 10.24
N LYS A 325 2.77 -13.09 11.22
CA LYS A 325 3.09 -12.13 12.27
C LYS A 325 2.98 -12.79 13.62
N ASN A 326 4.02 -12.64 14.43
CA ASN A 326 4.01 -13.00 15.85
C ASN A 326 4.10 -11.74 16.68
N TRP A 327 3.14 -11.58 17.60
CA TRP A 327 3.04 -10.45 18.49
C TRP A 327 3.05 -10.92 19.93
N LEU A 328 3.95 -10.37 20.74
CA LEU A 328 4.04 -10.66 22.17
C LEU A 328 3.78 -9.36 22.93
N THR A 329 2.68 -9.33 23.68
CA THR A 329 2.41 -8.23 24.60
C THR A 329 3.38 -8.30 25.78
N PRO A 330 3.84 -7.15 26.31
CA PRO A 330 4.69 -7.13 27.50
C PRO A 330 3.95 -7.78 28.69
N GLU A 331 4.70 -8.39 29.61
CA GLU A 331 4.16 -8.79 30.91
C GLU A 331 3.67 -7.53 31.64
N PHE A 332 2.34 -7.36 31.70
CA PHE A 332 1.74 -6.31 32.52
C PHE A 332 1.95 -6.65 34.00
N TRP A 333 2.06 -5.60 34.84
CA TRP A 333 2.16 -5.73 36.29
C TRP A 333 1.16 -6.74 36.85
N THR A 334 1.62 -7.49 37.85
CA THR A 334 0.96 -8.51 38.68
C THR A 334 -0.27 -8.01 39.44
N LEU A 335 -1.16 -7.25 38.80
CA LEU A 335 -2.49 -7.00 39.33
C LEU A 335 -3.30 -8.29 39.13
N PRO A 336 -3.93 -8.85 40.18
CA PRO A 336 -4.65 -10.13 40.11
C PRO A 336 -5.80 -10.20 39.08
N TRP A 337 -6.15 -9.07 38.48
CA TRP A 337 -7.24 -8.89 37.51
C TRP A 337 -6.75 -8.38 36.13
N ALA A 338 -5.43 -8.17 35.95
CA ALA A 338 -4.90 -7.66 34.68
C ALA A 338 -4.60 -8.80 33.69
N ILE A 339 -4.87 -8.48 32.42
CA ILE A 339 -4.78 -9.36 31.24
C ILE A 339 -3.42 -10.05 31.21
N THR A 340 -3.43 -11.39 31.20
CA THR A 340 -2.22 -12.20 31.04
C THR A 340 -1.51 -11.86 29.73
N PRO A 341 -0.17 -11.98 29.65
CA PRO A 341 0.54 -11.84 28.39
C PRO A 341 -0.08 -12.79 27.38
N PHE A 342 -0.42 -12.28 26.20
CA PHE A 342 -1.00 -13.09 25.15
C PHE A 342 -0.15 -12.95 23.89
N ALA A 343 0.04 -14.09 23.22
CA ALA A 343 0.67 -14.14 21.93
C ALA A 343 -0.44 -14.12 20.86
N ILE A 344 -0.35 -13.20 19.90
CA ILE A 344 -1.14 -13.29 18.67
C ILE A 344 -0.20 -13.78 17.58
N THR A 345 -0.56 -14.92 16.99
CA THR A 345 -0.01 -15.35 15.71
C THR A 345 -1.06 -15.12 14.65
N SER A 346 -0.73 -14.32 13.63
CA SER A 346 -1.60 -14.10 12.47
C SER A 346 -0.94 -14.67 11.22
N ALA A 347 -1.71 -15.36 10.39
CA ALA A 347 -1.32 -15.76 9.04
C ALA A 347 -2.23 -15.04 8.04
N TYR A 348 -1.65 -14.43 7.02
CA TYR A 348 -2.38 -13.77 5.94
C TYR A 348 -1.95 -14.37 4.61
N ALA A 349 -2.90 -14.53 3.69
CA ALA A 349 -2.65 -14.84 2.31
C ALA A 349 -3.49 -13.91 1.43
N THR A 350 -2.93 -13.47 0.31
CA THR A 350 -3.68 -12.78 -0.75
C THR A 350 -3.26 -13.28 -2.11
N ALA A 351 -4.23 -13.36 -3.01
CA ALA A 351 -4.04 -13.65 -4.41
C ALA A 351 -4.81 -12.61 -5.23
N GLN A 352 -4.10 -11.82 -6.04
CA GLN A 352 -4.69 -10.81 -6.92
C GLN A 352 -4.46 -11.18 -8.37
N VAL A 353 -5.56 -11.25 -9.13
CA VAL A 353 -5.56 -11.43 -10.59
C VAL A 353 -5.99 -10.12 -11.24
N GLU A 354 -5.18 -9.62 -12.17
CA GLU A 354 -5.57 -8.50 -13.02
C GLU A 354 -5.51 -8.91 -14.48
N ILE A 355 -6.53 -8.53 -15.25
CA ILE A 355 -6.62 -8.76 -16.69
C ILE A 355 -6.87 -7.41 -17.35
N MET A 356 -5.97 -6.98 -18.23
CA MET A 356 -6.23 -5.86 -19.13
C MET A 356 -7.19 -6.37 -20.23
N ALA A 357 -8.45 -5.97 -20.17
CA ALA A 357 -9.44 -6.34 -21.18
C ALA A 357 -9.33 -5.47 -22.43
N TYR A 358 -8.96 -4.20 -22.22
CA TYR A 358 -8.64 -3.21 -23.25
C TYR A 358 -7.55 -2.31 -22.69
N GLN A 359 -6.78 -1.60 -23.53
CA GLN A 359 -5.76 -0.67 -23.03
C GLN A 359 -6.38 0.27 -22.00
N GLY A 360 -5.76 0.37 -20.83
CA GLY A 360 -6.25 1.18 -19.72
C GLY A 360 -7.52 0.71 -19.03
N VAL A 361 -8.17 -0.37 -19.47
CA VAL A 361 -9.33 -1.00 -18.79
C VAL A 361 -8.93 -2.35 -18.22
N TRP A 362 -9.01 -2.45 -16.90
CA TRP A 362 -8.56 -3.58 -16.10
C TRP A 362 -9.73 -4.22 -15.38
N LEU A 363 -9.84 -5.54 -15.51
CA LEU A 363 -10.65 -6.37 -14.62
C LEU A 363 -9.73 -6.85 -13.49
N ARG A 364 -10.21 -6.75 -12.25
CA ARG A 364 -9.44 -7.10 -11.05
C ARG A 364 -10.23 -8.07 -10.20
N GLY A 365 -9.62 -9.20 -9.86
CA GLY A 365 -10.09 -10.14 -8.86
C GLY A 365 -9.08 -10.22 -7.73
N ALA A 366 -9.53 -10.29 -6.49
CA ALA A 366 -8.66 -10.59 -5.37
C ALA A 366 -9.36 -11.54 -4.38
N TYR A 367 -8.59 -12.46 -3.83
CA TYR A 367 -8.98 -13.27 -2.69
C TYR A 367 -7.98 -13.03 -1.57
N ASP A 368 -8.49 -12.72 -0.38
CA ASP A 368 -7.70 -12.50 0.81
C ASP A 368 -8.20 -13.42 1.91
N TRP A 369 -7.28 -13.96 2.69
CA TRP A 369 -7.56 -14.82 3.84
C TRP A 369 -6.66 -14.41 4.99
N LEU A 370 -7.21 -14.33 6.20
CA LEU A 370 -6.49 -14.06 7.43
C LEU A 370 -7.00 -15.01 8.51
N ASP A 371 -6.06 -15.56 9.26
CA ASP A 371 -6.31 -16.40 10.42
C ASP A 371 -5.52 -15.84 11.60
N ASN A 372 -6.23 -15.59 12.69
CA ASN A 372 -5.64 -15.24 13.98
C ASN A 372 -5.76 -16.44 14.92
N ALA A 373 -4.63 -16.91 15.43
CA ALA A 373 -4.55 -18.07 16.31
C ALA A 373 -5.38 -17.93 17.60
N GLU A 374 -5.87 -19.08 18.07
CA GLU A 374 -6.90 -19.26 19.12
C GLU A 374 -6.57 -18.73 20.51
N THR A 375 -5.32 -18.34 20.79
CA THR A 375 -4.91 -17.86 22.13
C THR A 375 -5.32 -16.42 22.42
N SER A 376 -6.11 -15.78 21.55
CA SER A 376 -6.52 -14.38 21.68
C SER A 376 -8.03 -14.23 21.60
N SER A 377 -8.59 -13.20 22.25
CA SER A 377 -10.01 -12.86 22.13
C SER A 377 -10.44 -12.49 20.70
N ILE A 378 -9.46 -12.23 19.81
CA ILE A 378 -9.67 -11.90 18.39
C ILE A 378 -9.42 -13.10 17.46
N ALA A 379 -9.36 -14.31 18.03
CA ALA A 379 -9.19 -15.54 17.28
C ALA A 379 -10.32 -15.74 16.27
N GLY A 380 -9.95 -16.20 15.08
CA GLY A 380 -10.90 -16.43 14.02
C GLY A 380 -10.27 -16.26 12.65
N GLU A 381 -10.94 -16.89 11.70
CA GLU A 381 -10.64 -16.77 10.29
C GLU A 381 -11.58 -15.74 9.68
N ALA A 382 -11.07 -14.99 8.71
CA ALA A 382 -11.92 -14.28 7.80
C ALA A 382 -11.26 -14.14 6.44
N GLU A 383 -12.13 -14.01 5.46
CA GLU A 383 -11.78 -13.97 4.06
C GLU A 383 -12.52 -12.83 3.37
N ARG A 384 -11.95 -12.42 2.26
CA ARG A 384 -12.55 -11.43 1.37
C ARG A 384 -12.38 -11.88 -0.07
N THR A 385 -13.46 -11.81 -0.83
CA THR A 385 -13.41 -11.87 -2.30
C THR A 385 -13.77 -10.51 -2.87
N SER A 386 -12.94 -10.00 -3.78
CA SER A 386 -13.13 -8.73 -4.47
C SER A 386 -13.19 -8.94 -5.97
N LEU A 387 -14.14 -8.29 -6.64
CA LEU A 387 -14.21 -8.21 -8.09
C LEU A 387 -14.45 -6.76 -8.50
N GLY A 388 -13.64 -6.22 -9.39
CA GLY A 388 -13.77 -4.84 -9.81
C GLY A 388 -13.28 -4.57 -11.23
N ILE A 389 -13.56 -3.36 -11.67
CA ILE A 389 -13.09 -2.78 -12.91
C ILE A 389 -12.37 -1.47 -12.60
N ALA A 390 -11.29 -1.20 -13.32
CA ALA A 390 -10.60 0.07 -13.28
C ALA A 390 -10.29 0.57 -14.67
N SER A 391 -10.38 1.88 -14.88
CA SER A 391 -10.16 2.53 -16.15
C SER A 391 -9.30 3.77 -15.98
N TYR A 392 -8.21 3.85 -16.73
CA TYR A 392 -7.43 5.08 -16.90
C TYR A 392 -8.06 5.93 -17.99
N VAL A 393 -9.12 6.65 -17.63
CA VAL A 393 -9.87 7.52 -18.55
C VAL A 393 -9.00 8.65 -19.11
N LEU A 394 -8.01 9.08 -18.32
CA LEU A 394 -6.96 10.00 -18.70
C LEU A 394 -5.61 9.47 -18.20
N PRO A 395 -4.47 9.99 -18.71
CA PRO A 395 -3.10 9.57 -18.33
C PRO A 395 -2.79 9.55 -16.83
N TRP A 396 -3.60 10.30 -16.10
CA TRP A 396 -3.43 10.74 -14.72
C TRP A 396 -4.71 10.63 -13.93
N VAL A 397 -5.75 10.04 -14.52
CA VAL A 397 -7.03 9.82 -13.84
C VAL A 397 -7.43 8.37 -14.03
N GLU A 398 -7.39 7.62 -12.93
CA GLU A 398 -7.99 6.30 -12.82
C GLU A 398 -9.34 6.41 -12.13
N VAL A 399 -10.34 5.74 -12.68
CA VAL A 399 -11.64 5.50 -12.04
C VAL A 399 -11.77 4.01 -11.84
N SER A 400 -12.18 3.57 -10.65
CA SER A 400 -12.42 2.15 -10.40
C SER A 400 -13.67 1.92 -9.57
N VAL A 401 -14.33 0.79 -9.82
CA VAL A 401 -15.45 0.29 -9.04
C VAL A 401 -15.18 -1.16 -8.68
N ALA A 402 -15.39 -1.53 -7.42
CA ALA A 402 -15.21 -2.89 -6.94
C ALA A 402 -16.37 -3.31 -6.04
N HIS A 403 -16.75 -4.57 -6.15
CA HIS A 403 -17.64 -5.26 -5.23
C HIS A 403 -16.82 -6.20 -4.36
N ARG A 404 -17.07 -6.19 -3.06
CA ARG A 404 -16.37 -7.01 -2.07
C ARG A 404 -17.36 -7.79 -1.22
N LEU A 405 -17.03 -9.06 -1.01
CA LEU A 405 -17.72 -9.98 -0.12
C LEU A 405 -16.76 -10.36 1.00
N TYR A 406 -17.20 -10.20 2.23
CA TYR A 406 -16.44 -10.54 3.43
C TYR A 406 -17.17 -11.65 4.17
N SER A 407 -16.42 -12.62 4.68
CA SER A 407 -16.92 -13.75 5.48
C SER A 407 -15.96 -13.97 6.66
N ALA A 408 -16.49 -14.14 7.87
CA ALA A 408 -15.70 -14.39 9.09
C ALA A 408 -16.30 -15.53 9.90
N SER A 409 -15.46 -16.37 10.51
CA SER A 409 -15.92 -17.52 11.31
C SER A 409 -16.33 -17.15 12.73
N LYS A 410 -15.81 -16.04 13.31
CA LYS A 410 -16.15 -15.55 14.65
C LYS A 410 -16.06 -14.02 14.73
N HIS A 411 -16.90 -13.40 15.56
CA HIS A 411 -16.80 -11.96 15.85
C HIS A 411 -15.68 -11.68 16.89
N PRO A 412 -14.68 -10.81 16.59
CA PRO A 412 -13.56 -10.54 17.49
C PRO A 412 -13.94 -9.90 18.83
N ALA A 413 -15.02 -9.11 18.84
CA ALA A 413 -15.47 -8.40 20.04
C ALA A 413 -16.50 -9.15 20.91
N THR A 414 -17.27 -10.10 20.38
CA THR A 414 -18.38 -10.76 21.11
C THR A 414 -18.18 -12.26 21.29
N GLY A 415 -17.24 -12.88 20.56
CA GLY A 415 -17.04 -14.33 20.57
C GLY A 415 -18.21 -15.13 19.98
N ASP A 416 -19.20 -14.43 19.42
CA ASP A 416 -20.40 -15.03 18.85
C ASP A 416 -20.05 -15.73 17.52
N PRO A 417 -20.39 -17.03 17.35
CA PRO A 417 -20.17 -17.79 16.13
C PRO A 417 -21.06 -17.37 14.95
N GLN A 418 -21.90 -16.33 15.07
CA GLN A 418 -22.65 -15.82 13.92
C GLN A 418 -21.72 -15.14 12.90
N ALA A 419 -21.34 -15.93 11.88
CA ALA A 419 -20.59 -15.48 10.72
C ALA A 419 -21.30 -14.32 10.03
N ARG A 420 -20.70 -13.11 10.06
CA ARG A 420 -21.25 -11.95 9.36
C ARG A 420 -20.73 -11.92 7.93
N ASN A 421 -21.61 -12.21 7.00
CA ASN A 421 -21.39 -11.92 5.59
C ASN A 421 -21.62 -10.43 5.35
N LYS A 422 -20.56 -9.67 5.04
CA LYS A 422 -20.67 -8.25 4.71
C LYS A 422 -20.46 -8.04 3.21
N LYS A 423 -21.30 -7.18 2.62
CA LYS A 423 -21.18 -6.76 1.23
C LYS A 423 -20.76 -5.30 1.17
N GLN A 424 -19.82 -4.99 0.30
CA GLN A 424 -19.34 -3.63 0.10
C GLN A 424 -19.25 -3.34 -1.40
N VAL A 425 -19.66 -2.14 -1.77
CA VAL A 425 -19.37 -1.54 -3.07
C VAL A 425 -18.44 -0.35 -2.83
N GLU A 426 -17.40 -0.29 -3.63
CA GLU A 426 -16.38 0.74 -3.58
C GLU A 426 -16.29 1.40 -4.94
N ALA A 427 -16.35 2.73 -4.97
CA ALA A 427 -16.03 3.53 -6.14
C ALA A 427 -14.89 4.48 -5.78
N GLN A 428 -13.92 4.64 -6.70
CA GLN A 428 -12.71 5.39 -6.44
C GLN A 428 -12.37 6.24 -7.66
N ILE A 429 -11.90 7.46 -7.41
CA ILE A 429 -11.22 8.30 -8.39
C ILE A 429 -9.81 8.55 -7.87
N HIS A 430 -8.81 8.33 -8.70
CA HIS A 430 -7.40 8.54 -8.39
C HIS A 430 -6.77 9.45 -9.45
N VAL A 431 -6.39 10.65 -9.02
CA VAL A 431 -5.70 11.66 -9.81
C VAL A 431 -4.25 11.72 -9.38
N PHE A 432 -3.30 11.58 -10.30
CA PHE A 432 -1.87 11.67 -9.99
C PHE A 432 -1.13 12.53 -11.00
N PHE A 433 -0.06 13.18 -10.56
CA PHE A 433 0.73 14.12 -11.35
C PHE A 433 2.23 13.91 -11.08
#